data_AF-A0A2G2ZN98-F1
#
_entry.id   AF-A0A2G2ZN98-F1
#
_cell.length_a   1.000
_cell.length_b   1.000
_cell.length_c   1.000
_cell.angle_alpha   90.00
_cell.angle_beta   90.00
_cell.angle_gamma   90.00
#
_symmetry.space_group_name_H-M   'P 1'
#
loop_
_entity.id
_entity.type
_entity.pdbx_description
1 polymer ?
#
loop_
_entity_poly.entity_id
_entity_poly.type
_entity_poly.pdbx_seq_one_letter_code
_entity_poly.pdbx_strand_id
1 'polypeptide(L)' 'MVGEKRFWCCTIYFFTANGEVKGVQKSYGPMTFLKVHDVGHMVSMDQPKAALEMLQRWTQGKLL' A
#
# COMPACT_ATOMS: atom_id res chain seq x y z
N MET A 1 8.18 17.40 -15.86
CA MET A 1 8.18 16.59 -14.62
C MET A 1 7.06 17.07 -13.71
N VAL A 2 5.83 16.56 -13.89
CA VAL A 2 4.64 16.97 -13.11
C VAL A 2 4.19 15.86 -12.14
N GLY A 3 4.55 14.61 -12.41
CA GLY A 3 4.18 13.46 -11.58
C GLY A 3 4.85 13.42 -10.20
N GLU A 4 6.10 13.85 -10.09
CA GLU A 4 6.91 13.73 -8.86
C GLU A 4 6.43 14.67 -7.73
N LYS A 5 6.11 15.93 -8.06
CA LYS A 5 5.61 16.92 -7.07
C LYS A 5 4.24 16.55 -6.51
N ARG A 6 3.38 15.93 -7.32
CA ARG A 6 2.03 15.54 -6.91
C ARG A 6 2.00 14.22 -6.14
N PHE A 7 2.95 13.31 -6.40
CA PHE A 7 3.18 12.16 -5.53
C PHE A 7 3.61 12.59 -4.11
N TRP A 8 4.30 13.71 -3.94
CA TRP A 8 4.61 14.24 -2.61
C TRP A 8 3.40 14.85 -1.87
N CYS A 9 2.45 15.45 -2.60
CA CYS A 9 1.28 16.14 -2.00
C CYS A 9 0.04 15.24 -1.79
N CYS A 10 0.00 14.02 -2.35
CA CYS A 10 -1.21 13.21 -2.26
C CYS A 10 -1.58 12.82 -0.80
N THR A 11 -2.86 12.58 -0.56
CA THR A 11 -3.40 12.12 0.73
C THR A 11 -2.86 10.73 1.05
N ILE A 12 -2.47 10.52 2.31
CA ILE A 12 -2.02 9.22 2.82
C ILE A 12 -3.25 8.52 3.39
N TYR A 13 -3.49 7.27 2.94
CA TYR A 13 -4.55 6.41 3.47
C TYR A 13 -3.95 5.31 4.34
N PHE A 14 -4.68 4.89 5.36
CA PHE A 14 -4.29 3.75 6.18
C PHE A 14 -4.63 2.45 5.46
N PHE A 15 -3.64 1.56 5.33
CA PHE A 15 -3.84 0.22 4.83
C PHE A 15 -4.21 -0.68 5.99
N THR A 16 -5.50 -1.00 6.08
CA THR A 16 -6.02 -1.96 7.06
C THR A 16 -6.09 -3.34 6.43
N ALA A 17 -5.50 -4.33 7.11
CA ALA A 17 -5.59 -5.75 6.74
C ALA A 17 -6.18 -6.54 7.92
N ASN A 18 -7.21 -7.34 7.66
CA ASN A 18 -7.94 -8.11 8.68
C ASN A 18 -8.39 -7.29 9.92
N GLY A 19 -8.81 -6.03 9.72
CA GLY A 19 -9.29 -5.15 10.80
C GLY A 19 -8.19 -4.39 11.58
N GLU A 20 -6.92 -4.65 11.29
CA GLU A 20 -5.78 -3.94 11.90
C GLU A 20 -5.09 -3.04 10.89
N VAL A 21 -4.63 -1.86 11.31
CA VAL A 21 -3.80 -1.00 10.46
C VAL A 21 -2.44 -1.66 10.29
N LYS A 22 -2.17 -2.16 9.08
CA LYS A 22 -0.93 -2.83 8.71
C LYS A 22 0.02 -1.95 7.91
N GLY A 23 -0.40 -0.75 7.51
CA GLY A 23 0.42 0.09 6.68
C GLY A 23 -0.17 1.47 6.39
N VAL A 24 0.57 2.22 5.58
CA VAL A 24 0.10 3.43 4.93
C VAL A 24 0.29 3.29 3.43
N GLN A 25 -0.72 3.72 2.67
CA GLN A 25 -0.66 3.73 1.22
C GLN A 25 -0.89 5.12 0.67
N LYS A 26 -0.31 5.35 -0.50
CA LYS A 26 -0.43 6.60 -1.23
C LYS A 26 -0.53 6.30 -2.72
N SER A 27 -1.64 6.71 -3.32
CA SER A 27 -1.93 6.52 -4.73
C SER A 27 -1.76 7.84 -5.49
N TYR A 28 -1.09 7.82 -6.64
CA TYR A 28 -1.04 8.96 -7.54
C TYR A 28 -1.06 8.48 -8.99
N GLY A 29 -2.20 8.67 -9.66
CA GLY A 29 -2.41 8.15 -11.02
C GLY A 29 -2.26 6.62 -11.06
N PRO A 30 -1.48 6.04 -11.98
CA PRO A 30 -1.26 4.59 -12.07
C PRO A 30 -0.27 4.05 -11.01
N MET A 31 0.35 4.90 -10.19
CA MET A 31 1.38 4.50 -9.25
C MET A 31 0.82 4.49 -7.82
N THR A 32 0.92 3.35 -7.15
CA THR A 32 0.56 3.19 -5.74
C THR A 32 1.80 2.80 -4.96
N PHE A 33 2.08 3.54 -3.90
CA PHE A 33 3.12 3.21 -2.94
C PHE A 33 2.46 2.73 -1.65
N LEU A 34 2.72 1.48 -1.28
CA LEU A 34 2.25 0.89 -0.04
C LEU A 34 3.45 0.62 0.87
N LYS A 35 3.42 1.19 2.06
CA LYS A 35 4.37 0.92 3.14
C LYS A 35 3.66 0.08 4.19
N VAL A 36 4.04 -1.19 4.28
CA VAL A 36 3.58 -2.10 5.34
C VAL A 36 4.47 -1.89 6.57
N HIS A 37 3.86 -1.77 7.76
CA HIS A 37 4.55 -1.65 9.04
C HIS A 37 4.96 -3.03 9.57
N ASP A 38 6.03 -3.08 10.37
CA ASP A 38 6.49 -4.29 11.07
C ASP A 38 6.81 -5.48 10.14
N VAL A 39 7.43 -5.19 9.01
CA VAL A 39 7.95 -6.18 8.06
C VAL A 39 9.42 -5.89 7.76
N GLY A 40 10.22 -6.95 7.64
CA GLY A 40 11.57 -6.88 7.11
C GLY A 40 11.56 -6.76 5.59
N HIS A 41 12.63 -7.22 4.93
CA HIS A 41 12.73 -7.17 3.47
C HIS A 41 11.68 -8.04 2.75
N MET A 42 11.09 -9.02 3.44
CA MET A 42 10.12 -9.96 2.88
C MET A 42 8.76 -9.85 3.56
N VAL A 43 7.94 -8.93 3.04
CA VAL A 43 6.55 -8.72 3.47
C VAL A 43 5.73 -10.03 3.49
N SER A 44 5.95 -10.91 2.50
CA SER A 44 5.22 -12.18 2.39
C SER A 44 5.57 -13.20 3.48
N MET A 45 6.77 -13.14 4.04
CA MET A 45 7.22 -14.06 5.09
C MET A 45 6.81 -13.56 6.48
N ASP A 46 6.95 -12.25 6.72
CA ASP A 46 6.64 -11.65 8.02
C ASP A 46 5.14 -11.45 8.22
N GLN A 47 4.41 -11.12 7.14
CA GLN A 47 2.97 -10.87 7.18
C GLN A 47 2.26 -11.43 5.92
N PRO A 48 2.16 -12.77 5.80
CA PRO A 48 1.56 -13.42 4.63
C PRO A 48 0.13 -12.96 4.34
N LYS A 49 -0.64 -12.64 5.38
CA LYS A 49 -2.02 -12.14 5.26
C LYS A 49 -2.07 -10.74 4.65
N ALA A 50 -1.21 -9.82 5.11
CA ALA A 50 -1.13 -8.47 4.58
C ALA A 50 -0.64 -8.47 3.12
N ALA A 51 0.31 -9.34 2.79
CA ALA A 51 0.81 -9.51 1.42
C ALA A 51 -0.28 -10.03 0.47
N LEU A 52 -1.06 -11.03 0.89
CA LEU A 52 -2.17 -11.55 0.08
C LEU A 52 -3.24 -10.47 -0.14
N GLU A 53 -3.60 -9.74 0.92
CA GLU A 53 -4.60 -8.68 0.84
C GLU A 53 -4.15 -7.52 -0.05
N MET A 54 -2.85 -7.16 -0.02
CA MET A 54 -2.24 -6.22 -0.96
C MET A 54 -2.39 -6.72 -2.41
N LEU A 55 -1.99 -7.98 -2.68
CA LEU A 55 -2.04 -8.54 -4.03
C LEU A 55 -3.46 -8.66 -4.58
N GLN A 56 -4.42 -9.06 -3.74
CA GLN A 56 -5.82 -9.13 -4.11
C GLN A 56 -6.39 -7.75 -4.45
N ARG A 57 -6.08 -6.71 -3.65
CA ARG A 57 -6.52 -5.34 -3.93
C ARG A 57 -5.85 -4.74 -5.16
N TRP A 58 -4.58 -5.07 -5.40
CA TRP A 58 -3.84 -4.64 -6.59
C TRP A 58 -4.41 -5.22 -7.87
N THR A 59 -4.59 -6.55 -7.91
CA THR A 59 -5.11 -7.26 -9.09
C THR A 59 -6.55 -6.88 -9.44
N GLN A 60 -7.33 -6.45 -8.45
CA GLN A 60 -8.70 -5.95 -8.66
C GLN A 60 -8.78 -4.44 -8.94
N GLY A 61 -7.66 -3.71 -8.93
CA GLY A 61 -7.65 -2.25 -9.10
C GLY A 61 -8.36 -1.50 -7.97
N LYS A 62 -8.49 -2.10 -6.78
CA LYS A 62 -9.18 -1.55 -5.59
C LYS A 62 -8.21 -0.94 -4.57
N LEU A 63 -6.96 -0.69 -4.96
CA LEU A 63 -6.04 0.11 -4.16
C LEU A 63 -6.48 1.58 -4.23
N LEU A 64 -6.87 2.13 -3.09
CA LEU A 64 -7.36 3.51 -2.94
C LEU A 64 -6.59 4.21 -1.83
#